data_AF-N6WDV9-F1
#
_entry.id   AF-N6WDV9-F1
#
_cell.length_a   1.000
_cell.length_b   1.000
_cell.length_c   1.000
_cell.angle_alpha   90.00
_cell.angle_beta   90.00
_cell.angle_gamma   90.00
#
_symmetry.space_group_name_H-M   'P 1'
#
loop_
_entity.id
_entity.type
_entity.pdbx_description
1 polymer ?
#
loop_
_entity_poly.entity_id
_entity_poly.type
_entity_poly.pdbx_seq_one_letter_code
_entity_poly.pdbx_strand_id
1 'polypeptide(L)'
;MDEMTLKVRARGMLLGLACCDALGTTNEFLSREEALSLNGIIGGGPFNLEAGNWTDDTSMALCLADALLAEKRYDSEAVMNAYAD
;
A
#
# COMPACT_ATOMS: atom_id res chain seq x y z
N MET A 1 -23.26 -12.72 2.44
CA MET A 1 -22.78 -11.59 1.63
C MET A 1 -22.72 -12.08 0.20
N ASP A 2 -23.29 -11.36 -0.76
CA ASP A 2 -23.23 -11.80 -2.16
C ASP A 2 -21.79 -11.63 -2.71
N GLU A 3 -21.47 -12.40 -3.76
CA GLU A 3 -20.14 -12.45 -4.36
C GLU A 3 -19.68 -11.09 -4.91
N MET A 4 -20.61 -10.27 -5.40
CA MET A 4 -20.32 -8.94 -5.91
C MET A 4 -19.89 -8.03 -4.76
N THR A 5 -20.60 -8.06 -3.63
CA THR A 5 -20.20 -7.30 -2.44
C THR A 5 -18.82 -7.72 -1.93
N LEU A 6 -18.47 -9.01 -1.94
CA LEU A 6 -17.14 -9.48 -1.51
C LEU A 6 -16.03 -8.97 -2.44
N LYS A 7 -16.21 -9.06 -3.77
CA LYS A 7 -15.21 -8.59 -4.74
C LYS A 7 -14.97 -7.07 -4.66
N VAL A 8 -16.03 -6.29 -4.45
CA VAL A 8 -15.90 -4.83 -4.24
C VAL A 8 -15.10 -4.53 -2.98
N ARG A 9 -15.37 -5.23 -1.87
CA ARG A 9 -14.63 -5.04 -0.62
C ARG A 9 -13.17 -5.46 -0.75
N ALA A 10 -12.88 -6.58 -1.41
CA ALA A 10 -11.52 -7.05 -1.63
C ALA A 10 -10.69 -6.07 -2.47
N ARG A 11 -11.27 -5.54 -3.56
CA ARG A 11 -10.62 -4.49 -4.37
C ARG A 11 -10.44 -3.19 -3.59
N GLY A 12 -11.48 -2.77 -2.87
CA GLY A 12 -11.45 -1.56 -2.05
C GLY A 12 -10.39 -1.62 -0.96
N MET A 13 -10.12 -2.80 -0.39
CA MET A 13 -9.05 -3.00 0.58
C MET A 13 -7.66 -2.73 -0.03
N LEU A 14 -7.34 -3.33 -1.19
CA LEU A 14 -6.04 -3.13 -1.83
C LEU A 14 -5.86 -1.72 -2.37
N LEU A 15 -6.90 -1.15 -3.00
CA LEU A 15 -6.88 0.24 -3.47
C LEU A 15 -6.79 1.21 -2.29
N GLY A 16 -7.50 0.94 -1.20
CA GLY A 16 -7.47 1.74 0.01
C GLY A 16 -6.09 1.74 0.66
N LEU A 17 -5.41 0.60 0.69
CA LEU A 17 -4.02 0.49 1.16
C LEU A 17 -3.11 1.42 0.35
N ALA A 18 -3.11 1.30 -0.98
CA ALA A 18 -2.26 2.13 -1.85
C ALA A 18 -2.59 3.62 -1.77
N CYS A 19 -3.88 3.98 -1.73
CA CYS A 19 -4.30 5.37 -1.58
C CYS A 19 -3.89 5.97 -0.23
N CYS A 20 -4.01 5.22 0.85
CA CYS A 20 -3.65 5.69 2.19
C CYS A 20 -2.14 5.76 2.39
N ASP A 21 -1.37 4.86 1.78
CA ASP A 21 0.09 4.90 1.71
C ASP A 21 0.54 6.19 0.99
N ALA A 22 0.09 6.41 -0.25
CA ALA A 22 0.42 7.62 -1.02
C ALA A 22 -0.01 8.94 -0.35
N LEU A 23 -1.13 8.91 0.40
CA LEU A 23 -1.58 10.05 1.21
C LEU A 23 -0.70 10.24 2.46
N GLY A 24 -0.31 9.13 3.10
CA GLY A 24 0.38 9.10 4.38
C GLY A 24 1.85 9.46 4.28
N THR A 25 2.55 8.99 3.24
CA THR A 25 4.01 9.19 3.07
C THR A 25 4.41 10.67 3.04
N THR A 26 3.53 11.55 2.54
CA THR A 26 3.78 13.01 2.58
C THR A 26 3.92 13.54 4.00
N ASN A 27 3.19 12.93 4.95
CA ASN A 27 3.13 13.30 6.36
C ASN A 27 4.13 12.52 7.24
N GLU A 28 4.94 11.65 6.65
CA GLU A 28 5.83 10.78 7.40
C GLU A 28 6.89 11.60 8.15
N PHE A 29 7.09 11.27 9.43
CA PHE A 29 7.97 11.97 10.39
C PHE A 29 7.60 13.43 10.72
N LEU A 30 6.47 13.94 10.22
CA LEU A 30 5.96 15.24 10.65
C LEU A 30 5.27 15.15 12.01
N SER A 31 5.25 16.28 12.74
CA SER A 31 4.35 16.41 13.89
C SER A 31 2.89 16.39 13.42
N ARG A 32 1.98 16.05 14.33
CA ARG A 32 0.55 16.06 14.03
C ARG A 32 0.07 17.44 13.57
N GLU A 33 0.63 18.52 14.10
CA GLU A 33 0.24 19.88 13.74
C GLU A 33 0.65 20.22 12.30
N GLU A 34 1.88 19.86 11.91
CA GLU A 34 2.37 20.00 10.54
C GLU A 34 1.54 19.16 9.56
N ALA A 35 1.23 17.91 9.92
CA ALA A 35 0.47 16.99 9.07
C ALA A 35 -0.96 17.48 8.77
N LEU A 36 -1.60 18.20 9.70
CA LEU A 36 -2.95 18.74 9.50
C LEU A 36 -3.01 19.87 8.44
N SER A 37 -1.87 20.46 8.10
CA SER A 37 -1.80 21.52 7.07
C SER A 37 -1.83 20.97 5.64
N LEU A 38 -1.51 19.69 5.47
CA LEU A 38 -1.44 19.02 4.18
C LEU A 38 -2.79 18.38 3.84
N ASN A 39 -3.29 18.64 2.64
CA ASN A 39 -4.58 18.12 2.19
C ASN A 39 -4.44 17.45 0.82
N GLY A 40 -4.79 16.17 0.75
CA GLY A 40 -4.78 15.37 -0.48
C GLY A 40 -3.46 14.65 -0.75
N ILE A 41 -3.43 13.91 -1.86
CA ILE A 41 -2.26 13.14 -2.31
C ILE A 41 -1.40 14.08 -3.16
N ILE A 42 -0.34 14.63 -2.57
CA ILE A 42 0.48 15.69 -3.20
C ILE A 42 1.93 15.26 -3.47
N GLY A 43 2.37 14.09 -2.97
CA GLY A 43 3.76 13.63 -3.10
C GLY A 43 4.70 14.34 -2.10
N GLY A 44 6.00 14.36 -2.37
CA GLY A 44 7.00 14.92 -1.46
C GLY A 44 7.40 13.92 -0.37
N GLY A 45 7.32 14.34 0.88
CA GLY A 45 7.72 13.52 2.03
C GLY A 45 9.22 13.21 2.06
N PRO A 46 9.64 12.24 2.89
CA PRO A 46 11.05 11.90 3.10
C PRO A 46 11.77 11.42 1.83
N PHE A 47 11.02 10.87 0.88
CA PHE A 47 11.53 10.28 -0.36
C PHE A 47 11.35 11.18 -1.59
N ASN A 48 10.82 12.41 -1.42
CA ASN A 48 10.54 13.36 -2.50
C ASN A 48 9.77 12.74 -3.69
N LEU A 49 8.66 12.06 -3.37
CA LEU A 49 7.85 11.31 -4.32
C LEU A 49 6.99 12.21 -5.21
N GLU A 50 6.58 11.70 -6.38
CA GLU A 50 5.52 12.32 -7.16
C GLU A 50 4.15 12.06 -6.52
N ALA A 51 3.17 12.93 -6.80
CA ALA A 51 1.81 12.74 -6.31
C ALA A 51 1.21 11.43 -6.83
N GLY A 52 0.80 10.55 -5.91
CA GLY A 52 0.20 9.24 -6.22
C GLY A 52 1.16 8.07 -6.09
N ASN A 53 2.46 8.32 -5.94
CA ASN A 53 3.41 7.27 -5.62
C ASN A 53 3.20 6.78 -4.18
N TRP A 54 3.22 5.47 -4.02
CA TRP A 54 3.15 4.73 -2.76
C TRP A 54 4.53 4.20 -2.36
N THR A 55 4.68 3.69 -1.14
CA THR A 55 5.97 3.26 -0.58
C THR A 55 6.08 1.72 -0.46
N ASP A 56 6.95 1.28 0.45
CA ASP A 56 7.17 -0.11 0.81
C ASP A 56 5.91 -0.81 1.32
N ASP A 57 4.99 -0.12 2.00
CA ASP A 57 3.70 -0.70 2.45
C ASP A 57 2.94 -1.33 1.27
N THR A 58 2.75 -0.58 0.18
CA THR A 58 2.09 -1.09 -1.04
C THR A 58 2.97 -2.06 -1.80
N SER A 59 4.27 -1.81 -1.88
CA SER A 59 5.22 -2.72 -2.56
C SER A 59 5.16 -4.12 -1.95
N MET A 60 5.28 -4.22 -0.63
CA MET A 60 5.25 -5.49 0.10
C MET A 60 3.87 -6.17 0.00
N ALA A 61 2.78 -5.41 0.05
CA ALA A 61 1.44 -5.97 -0.14
C ALA A 61 1.28 -6.61 -1.52
N LEU A 62 1.84 -6.01 -2.58
CA LEU A 62 1.84 -6.57 -3.92
C LEU A 62 2.73 -7.81 -4.03
N CYS A 63 3.95 -7.78 -3.48
CA CYS A 63 4.83 -8.95 -3.44
C CYS A 63 4.16 -10.14 -2.73
N LEU A 64 3.48 -9.89 -1.61
CA LEU A 64 2.70 -10.93 -0.92
C LEU A 64 1.56 -11.47 -1.79
N ALA A 65 0.83 -10.59 -2.48
CA ALA A 65 -0.26 -10.99 -3.36
C ALA A 65 0.26 -11.87 -4.52
N ASP A 66 1.38 -11.49 -5.15
CA ASP A 66 2.00 -12.23 -6.24
C ASP A 66 2.48 -13.61 -5.77
N ALA A 67 3.13 -13.70 -4.61
CA ALA A 67 3.53 -14.98 -4.01
C ALA A 67 2.33 -15.90 -3.74
N LEU A 68 1.25 -15.36 -3.17
CA LEU A 68 0.01 -16.13 -2.92
C LEU A 68 -0.65 -16.61 -4.23
N LEU A 69 -0.61 -15.77 -5.27
CA LEU A 69 -1.15 -16.11 -6.58
C LEU A 69 -0.33 -17.18 -7.30
N ALA A 70 0.99 -17.14 -7.17
CA ALA A 70 1.90 -18.15 -7.72
C ALA A 70 1.75 -19.50 -7.00
N GLU A 71 1.81 -19.50 -5.68
CA GLU A 71 1.85 -20.72 -4.86
C GLU A 71 0.46 -21.32 -4.59
N LYS A 72 -0.62 -20.55 -4.79
CA LYS A 72 -2.02 -20.93 -4.43
C LYS A 72 -2.21 -21.29 -2.95
N ARG A 73 -1.26 -20.90 -2.10
CA ARG A 73 -1.23 -21.05 -0.65
C ARG A 73 -0.25 -20.04 -0.08
N TYR A 74 -0.25 -19.89 1.23
CA TYR A 74 0.87 -19.22 1.90
C TYR A 74 2.10 -20.13 1.89
N ASP A 75 3.23 -19.58 1.45
CA ASP A 75 4.56 -20.17 1.54
C ASP A 75 5.52 -19.09 2.04
N SER A 76 6.12 -19.30 3.20
CA SER A 76 6.97 -18.30 3.84
C SER A 76 8.27 -18.05 3.08
N GLU A 77 8.80 -19.06 2.39
CA GLU A 77 10.03 -18.92 1.60
C GLU A 77 9.74 -18.15 0.32
N ALA A 78 8.65 -18.46 -0.37
CA ALA A 78 8.22 -17.70 -1.55
C ALA A 78 7.94 -16.23 -1.22
N VAL A 79 7.25 -15.95 -0.11
CA VAL A 79 6.99 -14.57 0.34
C VAL A 79 8.29 -13.85 0.69
N MET A 80 9.22 -14.51 1.39
CA MET A 80 10.51 -13.91 1.73
C MET A 80 11.33 -13.58 0.48
N ASN A 81 11.35 -14.48 -0.51
CA ASN A 81 12.03 -14.23 -1.77
C ASN A 81 11.39 -13.06 -2.53
N ALA A 82 10.06 -13.00 -2.60
CA ALA A 82 9.35 -11.89 -3.25
C ALA A 82 9.60 -10.53 -2.59
N TYR A 83 9.94 -10.48 -1.29
CA TYR A 83 10.34 -9.24 -0.62
C TYR A 83 11.80 -8.84 -0.88
N ALA A 84 12.64 -9.79 -1.29
CA ALA A 84 14.08 -9.59 -1.47
C ALA A 84 14.49 -9.32 -2.93
N ASP A 85 13.64 -9.66 -3.90
CA ASP A 85 13.82 -9.44 -5.34
C ASP A 85 13.66 -7.95 -5.73
#